data_AF-A0A5M6D6N0-F1
#
_entry.id   AF-A0A5M6D6N0-F1
#
_cell.length_a   1.000
_cell.length_b   1.000
_cell.length_c   1.000
_cell.angle_alpha   90.00
_cell.angle_beta   90.00
_cell.angle_gamma   90.00
#
_symmetry.space_group_name_H-M   'P 1'
#
loop_
_entity.id
_entity.type
_entity.pdbx_description
1 polymer ?
#
loop_
_entity_poly.entity_id
_entity_poly.type
_entity_poly.pdbx_seq_one_letter_code
_entity_poly.pdbx_strand_id
1 'polypeptide(L)'
;MRREFALLTIAIFAGHASGQLISPNGDPPLNRFFGEIASNVPTKLQGSASLTFRELDICFDGGSHGARFDRHDGGTLMLFFPHSGYWTRAARKNQMQPVAVLTRRDRKEMLVEIRPDSKLNQRIVDLIDADISTGRHVPEILGTLQRVRDSVRDRSPLKEIAGRMDPTTGELKLNDDPFGGDPFN
;
A
#
# COMPACT_ATOMS: atom_id res chain seq x y z
N MET A 1 4.54 -23.71 -15.38
CA MET A 1 4.53 -22.25 -15.08
C MET A 1 4.52 -22.09 -13.57
N ARG A 2 5.62 -21.62 -12.95
CA ARG A 2 5.67 -21.38 -11.51
C ARG A 2 5.01 -20.03 -11.24
N ARG A 3 3.94 -20.04 -10.44
CA ARG A 3 3.28 -18.83 -9.92
C ARG A 3 4.10 -18.33 -8.74
N GLU A 4 4.64 -17.13 -8.83
CA GLU A 4 5.37 -16.47 -7.72
C GLU A 4 4.36 -15.62 -6.93
N PHE A 5 4.13 -15.98 -5.67
CA PHE A 5 3.33 -15.19 -4.72
C PHE A 5 4.28 -14.38 -3.84
N ALA A 6 3.97 -13.11 -3.60
CA ALA A 6 4.79 -12.19 -2.80
C ALA A 6 4.13 -11.89 -1.46
N LEU A 7 4.92 -11.91 -0.39
CA LEU A 7 4.45 -11.70 0.97
C LEU A 7 5.65 -11.24 1.90
N LEU A 8 5.59 -9.99 2.40
CA LEU A 8 6.36 -9.00 3.22
C LEU A 8 6.25 -9.12 4.80
N THR A 9 7.26 -8.98 5.69
CA THR A 9 7.04 -9.15 7.18
C THR A 9 7.70 -8.16 8.13
N ILE A 10 6.97 -7.53 9.08
CA ILE A 10 7.40 -6.37 9.94
C ILE A 10 8.05 -6.76 11.25
N ALA A 11 9.14 -6.06 11.55
CA ALA A 11 9.78 -6.01 12.86
C ALA A 11 9.24 -4.85 13.72
N ILE A 12 8.93 -5.16 14.98
CA ILE A 12 8.42 -4.21 15.98
C ILE A 12 9.61 -3.57 16.71
N PHE A 13 9.74 -2.25 16.65
CA PHE A 13 10.62 -1.48 17.53
C PHE A 13 9.80 -0.45 18.31
N ALA A 14 9.86 -0.53 19.64
CA ALA A 14 9.53 0.54 20.59
C ALA A 14 8.28 1.38 20.28
N GLY A 15 7.08 0.79 20.39
CA GLY A 15 5.82 1.55 20.44
C GLY A 15 5.31 2.15 19.13
N HIS A 16 5.95 1.85 17.99
CA HIS A 16 5.50 2.27 16.66
C HIS A 16 4.85 1.09 15.93
N ALA A 17 3.58 1.21 15.54
CA ALA A 17 2.89 0.21 14.74
C ALA A 17 3.14 0.47 13.24
N SER A 18 3.67 -0.53 12.54
CA SER A 18 3.82 -0.56 11.09
C SER A 18 3.24 -1.89 10.56
N GLY A 19 2.92 -2.02 9.26
CA GLY A 19 2.35 -3.26 8.70
C GLY A 19 3.05 -3.78 7.43
N GLN A 20 3.81 -4.87 7.53
CA GLN A 20 4.47 -5.55 6.40
C GLN A 20 3.65 -6.85 6.13
N LEU A 21 3.46 -7.23 4.86
CA LEU A 21 2.59 -8.32 4.36
C LEU A 21 2.98 -9.84 4.27
N ILE A 22 3.01 -10.74 5.29
CA ILE A 22 3.91 -11.98 5.42
C ILE A 22 3.52 -13.32 4.75
N SER A 23 4.47 -14.08 4.12
CA SER A 23 4.30 -15.38 3.37
C SER A 23 3.60 -16.51 4.14
N PRO A 24 2.68 -17.28 3.53
CA PRO A 24 1.80 -18.17 4.28
C PRO A 24 2.43 -19.55 4.53
N ASN A 25 3.61 -19.84 3.95
CA ASN A 25 4.23 -21.15 4.08
C ASN A 25 5.47 -21.06 4.98
N GLY A 26 5.38 -21.72 6.13
CA GLY A 26 6.42 -21.78 7.16
C GLY A 26 7.71 -22.47 6.69
N ASP A 27 8.82 -21.83 7.09
CA ASP A 27 10.20 -22.29 7.29
C ASP A 27 11.20 -22.40 6.09
N PRO A 28 12.50 -22.06 6.32
CA PRO A 28 13.11 -20.83 5.76
C PRO A 28 14.26 -21.12 4.76
N PRO A 29 14.66 -20.16 3.88
CA PRO A 29 15.36 -18.95 4.30
C PRO A 29 14.67 -17.69 3.74
N LEU A 30 13.75 -17.12 4.52
CA LEU A 30 13.18 -15.79 4.30
C LEU A 30 14.17 -14.64 4.60
N ASN A 31 15.47 -14.93 4.70
CA ASN A 31 16.56 -13.95 4.80
C ASN A 31 16.84 -13.18 3.48
N ARG A 32 15.91 -13.14 2.51
CA ARG A 32 16.11 -12.41 1.24
C ARG A 32 14.92 -11.57 0.77
N PHE A 33 13.77 -11.63 1.45
CA PHE A 33 12.68 -10.65 1.29
C PHE A 33 12.61 -9.73 2.51
N PHE A 34 13.78 -9.36 3.04
CA PHE A 34 13.87 -8.36 4.11
C PHE A 34 13.20 -7.07 3.67
N GLY A 35 11.97 -6.84 4.16
CA GLY A 35 11.62 -5.73 5.07
C GLY A 35 12.14 -4.35 4.73
N GLU A 36 12.38 -4.03 3.46
CA GLU A 36 12.80 -2.69 3.12
C GLU A 36 11.65 -1.73 3.36
N ILE A 37 11.91 -0.78 4.23
CA ILE A 37 11.03 0.34 4.48
C ILE A 37 11.62 1.52 3.72
N ALA A 38 10.91 1.96 2.69
CA ALA A 38 11.27 3.17 1.98
C ALA A 38 11.04 4.37 2.91
N SER A 39 12.13 5.05 3.25
CA SER A 39 12.12 6.20 4.16
C SER A 39 12.73 7.47 3.56
N ASN A 40 13.62 7.32 2.58
CA ASN A 40 14.25 8.42 1.86
C ASN A 40 13.47 8.77 0.60
N VAL A 41 13.50 10.05 0.21
CA VAL A 41 12.89 10.53 -1.04
C VAL A 41 13.79 10.16 -2.22
N PRO A 42 13.34 9.32 -3.18
CA PRO A 42 14.07 9.06 -4.41
C PRO A 42 14.32 10.36 -5.18
N THR A 43 15.46 10.50 -5.84
CA THR A 43 15.83 11.70 -6.64
C THR A 43 14.72 12.13 -7.60
N LYS A 44 14.05 11.15 -8.19
CA LYS A 44 12.90 11.32 -9.10
C LYS A 44 11.69 12.03 -8.46
N LEU A 45 11.53 11.94 -7.15
CA LEU A 45 10.46 12.59 -6.40
C LEU A 45 10.93 13.87 -5.66
N GLN A 46 12.20 14.27 -5.79
CA GLN A 46 12.73 15.47 -5.14
C GLN A 46 12.33 16.76 -5.91
N GLY A 47 12.46 17.92 -5.25
CA GLY A 47 12.34 19.24 -5.89
C GLY A 47 10.92 19.63 -6.32
N SER A 48 10.77 20.17 -7.53
CA SER A 48 9.49 20.61 -8.10
C SER A 48 8.77 19.51 -8.90
N ALA A 49 9.08 18.24 -8.66
CA ALA A 49 8.36 17.14 -9.29
C ALA A 49 6.85 17.30 -9.06
N SER A 50 6.05 17.09 -10.10
CA SER A 50 4.59 17.01 -9.98
C SER A 50 4.11 15.58 -10.21
N LEU A 51 2.96 15.28 -9.61
CA LEU A 51 2.18 14.08 -9.87
C LEU A 51 0.82 14.51 -10.41
N THR A 52 0.25 13.70 -11.30
CA THR A 52 -1.13 13.83 -11.74
C THR A 52 -1.81 12.49 -11.58
N PHE A 53 -2.85 12.45 -10.76
CA PHE A 53 -3.60 11.24 -10.51
C PHE A 53 -4.25 10.73 -11.79
N ARG A 54 -4.04 9.45 -12.08
CA ARG A 54 -4.60 8.78 -13.25
C ARG A 54 -5.82 7.95 -12.85
N GLU A 55 -5.64 7.01 -11.92
CA GLU A 55 -6.69 6.07 -11.53
C GLU A 55 -6.37 5.35 -10.21
N LEU A 56 -7.40 4.76 -9.63
CA LEU A 56 -7.32 3.77 -8.55
C LEU A 56 -8.03 2.51 -9.04
N ASP A 57 -7.30 1.41 -9.18
CA ASP A 57 -7.85 0.16 -9.74
C ASP A 57 -7.48 -1.07 -8.90
N ILE A 58 -8.24 -2.14 -9.06
CA ILE A 58 -8.05 -3.43 -8.39
C ILE A 58 -6.82 -4.13 -8.99
N CYS A 59 -6.01 -4.72 -8.13
CA CYS A 59 -4.89 -5.59 -8.53
C CYS A 59 -5.38 -7.03 -8.74
N PHE A 60 -4.59 -7.83 -9.46
CA PHE A 60 -4.94 -9.21 -9.86
C PHE A 60 -5.30 -10.17 -8.73
N ASP A 61 -4.96 -9.85 -7.48
CA ASP A 61 -5.31 -10.64 -6.30
C ASP A 61 -6.76 -10.45 -5.81
N GLY A 62 -7.55 -9.62 -6.51
CA GLY A 62 -8.98 -9.44 -6.25
C GLY A 62 -9.32 -8.60 -5.01
N GLY A 63 -8.32 -7.97 -4.40
CA GLY A 63 -8.53 -7.24 -3.15
C GLY A 63 -7.50 -6.15 -2.82
N SER A 64 -6.30 -6.20 -3.39
CA SER A 64 -5.37 -5.06 -3.32
C SER A 64 -5.73 -4.02 -4.37
N HIS A 65 -5.31 -2.78 -4.14
CA HIS A 65 -5.57 -1.66 -5.04
C HIS A 65 -4.28 -0.92 -5.38
N GLY A 66 -4.21 -0.37 -6.59
CA GLY A 66 -3.11 0.46 -7.05
C GLY A 66 -3.59 1.85 -7.43
N ALA A 67 -3.10 2.89 -6.75
CA ALA A 67 -3.24 4.26 -7.22
C ALA A 67 -2.08 4.61 -8.15
N ARG A 68 -2.38 4.98 -9.39
CA ARG A 68 -1.40 5.35 -10.41
C ARG A 68 -1.37 6.85 -10.60
N PHE A 69 -0.16 7.38 -10.67
CA PHE A 69 0.10 8.80 -10.88
C PHE A 69 1.08 8.96 -12.02
N ASP A 70 0.75 9.87 -12.94
CA ASP A 70 1.66 10.31 -13.97
C ASP A 70 2.63 11.34 -13.42
N ARG A 71 3.89 11.18 -13.81
CA ARG A 71 4.99 12.06 -13.42
C ARG A 71 5.34 12.93 -14.62
N HIS A 72 5.69 14.18 -14.37
CA HIS A 72 6.12 15.10 -15.43
C HIS A 72 7.31 14.61 -16.26
N ASP A 73 8.14 13.71 -15.69
CA ASP A 73 9.28 13.09 -16.38
C ASP A 73 8.88 11.91 -17.29
N GLY A 74 7.58 11.69 -17.51
CA GLY A 74 7.02 10.60 -18.31
C GLY A 74 6.97 9.25 -17.58
N GLY A 75 7.39 9.20 -16.32
CA GLY A 75 7.28 8.00 -15.49
C GLY A 75 5.90 7.84 -14.83
N THR A 76 5.68 6.68 -14.23
CA THR A 76 4.50 6.42 -13.38
C THR A 76 4.95 6.14 -11.96
N LEU A 77 4.28 6.74 -10.97
CA LEU A 77 4.34 6.31 -9.57
C LEU A 77 3.11 5.44 -9.31
N MET A 78 3.32 4.26 -8.73
CA MET A 78 2.23 3.40 -8.26
C MET A 78 2.32 3.27 -6.74
N LEU A 79 1.28 3.73 -6.05
CA LEU A 79 1.06 3.44 -4.64
C LEU A 79 0.19 2.19 -4.54
N PHE A 80 0.69 1.20 -3.82
CA PHE A 80 0.05 -0.09 -3.64
C PHE A 80 -0.58 -0.17 -2.25
N PHE A 81 -1.86 -0.52 -2.22
CA PHE A 81 -2.68 -0.69 -1.02
C PHE A 81 -3.06 -2.15 -0.91
N PRO A 82 -2.38 -2.93 -0.04
CA PRO A 82 -2.56 -4.36 0.00
C PRO A 82 -3.92 -4.75 0.56
N HIS A 83 -4.45 -5.87 0.07
CA HIS A 83 -5.62 -6.53 0.64
C HIS A 83 -5.45 -6.74 2.16
N SER A 84 -6.54 -6.64 2.94
CA SER A 84 -6.52 -6.77 4.40
C SER A 84 -6.01 -8.15 4.89
N GLY A 85 -6.16 -9.19 4.07
CA GLY A 85 -5.60 -10.53 4.34
C GLY A 85 -4.07 -10.53 4.44
N TYR A 86 -3.43 -9.55 3.82
CA TYR A 86 -1.99 -9.34 3.87
C TYR A 86 -1.54 -8.48 5.05
N TRP A 87 -2.46 -7.89 5.82
CA TRP A 87 -2.07 -7.01 6.91
C TRP A 87 -1.57 -7.83 8.11
N THR A 88 -0.80 -7.20 8.99
CA THR A 88 -0.52 -7.81 10.29
C THR A 88 -1.78 -7.80 11.15
N ARG A 89 -1.88 -8.69 12.14
CA ARG A 89 -3.00 -8.70 13.10
C ARG A 89 -3.14 -7.36 13.83
N ALA A 90 -2.02 -6.74 14.19
CA ALA A 90 -2.00 -5.43 14.82
C ALA A 90 -2.50 -4.33 13.87
N ALA A 91 -2.06 -4.34 12.61
CA ALA A 91 -2.51 -3.39 11.59
C ALA A 91 -4.02 -3.50 11.36
N ARG A 92 -4.57 -4.71 11.25
CA ARG A 92 -6.03 -4.89 11.14
C ARG A 92 -6.79 -4.42 12.38
N LYS A 93 -6.34 -4.84 13.57
CA LYS A 93 -6.97 -4.46 14.84
C LYS A 93 -7.02 -2.93 15.02
N ASN A 94 -5.96 -2.25 14.63
CA ASN A 94 -5.85 -0.79 14.75
C ASN A 94 -6.33 -0.05 13.48
N GLN A 95 -6.83 -0.78 12.48
CA GLN A 95 -7.24 -0.24 11.18
C GLN A 95 -6.16 0.63 10.50
N MET A 96 -4.90 0.21 10.59
CA MET A 96 -3.75 0.91 10.01
C MET A 96 -3.40 0.29 8.65
N GLN A 97 -3.87 0.89 7.57
CA GLN A 97 -3.62 0.42 6.21
C GLN A 97 -2.15 0.59 5.82
N PRO A 98 -1.43 -0.51 5.51
CA PRO A 98 -0.11 -0.41 4.91
C PRO A 98 -0.15 0.27 3.54
N VAL A 99 0.93 0.96 3.19
CA VAL A 99 1.09 1.55 1.85
C VAL A 99 2.48 1.19 1.34
N ALA A 100 2.55 0.64 0.14
CA ALA A 100 3.80 0.30 -0.51
C ALA A 100 3.97 1.07 -1.83
N VAL A 101 5.20 1.13 -2.32
CA VAL A 101 5.53 1.67 -3.64
C VAL A 101 6.23 0.59 -4.46
N LEU A 102 5.94 0.55 -5.76
CA LEU A 102 6.69 -0.27 -6.70
C LEU A 102 8.00 0.45 -7.07
N THR A 103 9.13 -0.20 -6.81
CA THR A 103 10.46 0.29 -7.17
C THR A 103 11.20 -0.75 -8.00
N ARG A 104 12.18 -0.31 -8.79
CA ARG A 104 13.07 -1.20 -9.53
C ARG A 104 14.48 -1.15 -8.93
N ARG A 105 15.03 -2.30 -8.56
CA ARG A 105 16.42 -2.46 -8.11
C ARG A 105 17.06 -3.66 -8.78
N ASP A 106 18.30 -3.54 -9.23
CA ASP A 106 19.03 -4.60 -9.93
C ASP A 106 18.22 -5.26 -11.06
N ARG A 107 17.51 -4.41 -11.81
CA ARG A 107 16.59 -4.76 -12.91
C ARG A 107 15.33 -5.52 -12.51
N LYS A 108 15.11 -5.83 -11.22
CA LYS A 108 13.89 -6.45 -10.68
C LYS A 108 12.94 -5.41 -10.09
N GLU A 109 11.64 -5.65 -10.27
CA GLU A 109 10.61 -4.87 -9.62
C GLU A 109 10.33 -5.43 -8.22
N MET A 110 10.17 -4.54 -7.24
CA MET A 110 9.91 -4.89 -5.85
C MET A 110 8.88 -3.93 -5.26
N LEU A 111 8.00 -4.46 -4.41
CA LEU A 111 7.12 -3.67 -3.57
C LEU A 111 7.82 -3.38 -2.24
N VAL A 112 7.85 -2.11 -1.85
CA VAL A 112 8.54 -1.64 -0.66
C VAL A 112 7.58 -0.79 0.16
N GLU A 113 7.38 -1.12 1.43
CA GLU A 113 6.48 -0.38 2.32
C GLU A 113 7.03 1.01 2.62
N ILE A 114 6.16 2.01 2.69
CA ILE A 114 6.50 3.38 3.05
C ILE A 114 6.29 3.57 4.55
N ARG A 115 7.31 4.03 5.29
CA ARG A 115 7.12 4.34 6.72
C ARG A 115 6.19 5.55 6.90
N PRO A 116 5.19 5.52 7.79
CA PRO A 116 4.26 6.64 7.99
C PRO A 116 4.92 8.00 8.26
N ASP A 117 5.98 8.01 9.07
CA ASP A 117 6.71 9.20 9.51
C ASP A 117 7.91 9.56 8.61
N SER A 118 8.08 8.87 7.49
CA SER A 118 9.24 9.08 6.62
C SER A 118 9.14 10.35 5.78
N LYS A 119 10.30 10.87 5.38
CA LYS A 119 10.41 11.93 4.37
C LYS A 119 9.73 11.54 3.05
N LEU A 120 9.78 10.26 2.69
CA LEU A 120 9.07 9.75 1.51
C LEU A 120 7.55 9.87 1.66
N ASN A 121 6.99 9.48 2.81
CA ASN A 121 5.55 9.60 3.06
C ASN A 121 5.10 11.05 2.98
N GLN A 122 5.78 11.94 3.71
CA GLN A 122 5.51 13.38 3.70
C GLN A 122 5.56 13.91 2.26
N ARG A 123 6.61 13.55 1.50
CA ARG A 123 6.75 13.99 0.13
C ARG A 123 5.63 13.51 -0.79
N ILE A 124 5.19 12.26 -0.65
CA ILE A 124 4.07 11.73 -1.45
C ILE A 124 2.78 12.48 -1.10
N VAL A 125 2.53 12.77 0.18
CA VAL A 125 1.39 13.57 0.62
C VAL A 125 1.44 14.97 0.00
N ASP A 126 2.57 15.67 0.09
CA ASP A 126 2.74 17.01 -0.49
C ASP A 126 2.45 17.03 -2.00
N LEU A 127 2.92 16.01 -2.72
CA LEU A 127 2.70 15.87 -4.16
C LEU A 127 1.22 15.62 -4.50
N ILE A 128 0.53 14.84 -3.68
CA ILE A 128 -0.91 14.60 -3.84
C ILE A 128 -1.70 15.88 -3.51
N ASP A 129 -1.36 16.60 -2.44
CA ASP A 129 -2.01 17.87 -2.10
C ASP A 129 -1.80 18.94 -3.19
N ALA A 130 -0.62 18.97 -3.82
CA ALA A 130 -0.37 19.81 -4.98
C ALA A 130 -1.30 19.44 -6.16
N ASP A 131 -1.51 18.15 -6.42
CA ASP A 131 -2.40 17.69 -7.49
C ASP A 131 -3.89 17.95 -7.17
N ILE A 132 -4.31 17.79 -5.91
CA ILE A 132 -5.65 18.16 -5.43
C ILE A 132 -5.92 19.64 -5.69
N SER A 133 -4.94 20.51 -5.42
CA SER A 133 -5.09 21.96 -5.54
C SER A 133 -4.99 22.48 -6.98
N THR A 134 -4.20 21.82 -7.85
CA THR A 134 -3.87 22.34 -9.18
C THR A 134 -4.36 21.49 -10.36
N GLY A 135 -4.62 20.20 -10.15
CA GLY A 135 -4.85 19.19 -11.19
C GLY A 135 -6.18 19.29 -11.94
N ARG A 136 -7.07 20.24 -11.58
CA ARG A 136 -8.38 20.47 -12.22
C ARG A 136 -9.20 19.17 -12.38
N HIS A 137 -9.23 18.37 -11.32
CA HIS A 137 -9.96 17.10 -11.30
C HIS A 137 -11.47 17.32 -11.22
N VAL A 138 -12.24 16.41 -11.85
CA VAL A 138 -13.69 16.34 -11.63
C VAL A 138 -13.99 15.87 -10.19
N PRO A 139 -15.15 16.21 -9.61
CA PRO A 139 -15.43 15.95 -8.19
C PRO A 139 -15.26 14.48 -7.75
N GLU A 140 -15.61 13.53 -8.61
CA GLU A 140 -15.46 12.09 -8.33
C GLU A 140 -13.99 11.68 -8.20
N ILE A 141 -13.15 12.13 -9.13
CA ILE A 141 -11.71 11.89 -9.12
C ILE A 141 -11.09 12.57 -7.89
N LEU A 142 -11.49 13.81 -7.61
CA LEU A 142 -11.04 14.55 -6.43
C LEU A 142 -11.36 13.80 -5.13
N GLY A 143 -12.58 13.26 -5.01
CA GLY A 143 -12.98 12.45 -3.86
C GLY A 143 -12.15 11.17 -3.71
N THR A 144 -11.80 10.51 -4.82
CA THR A 144 -10.91 9.35 -4.78
C THR A 144 -9.48 9.73 -4.40
N LEU A 145 -8.96 10.82 -4.96
CA LEU A 145 -7.62 11.31 -4.66
C LEU A 145 -7.46 11.75 -3.19
N GLN A 146 -8.49 12.38 -2.62
CA GLN A 146 -8.55 12.72 -1.19
C GLN A 146 -8.47 11.46 -0.32
N ARG A 147 -9.22 10.40 -0.65
CA ARG A 147 -9.14 9.11 0.07
C ARG A 147 -7.77 8.46 -0.04
N VAL A 148 -7.15 8.52 -1.21
CA VAL A 148 -5.78 8.03 -1.43
C VAL A 148 -4.80 8.81 -0.55
N ARG A 149 -4.88 10.15 -0.54
CA ARG A 149 -4.06 10.99 0.34
C ARG A 149 -4.24 10.63 1.81
N ASP A 150 -5.48 10.56 2.28
CA ASP A 150 -5.77 10.30 3.70
C ASP A 150 -5.30 8.89 4.11
N SER A 151 -5.35 7.92 3.19
CA SER A 151 -4.74 6.60 3.40
C SER A 151 -3.21 6.65 3.49
N VAL A 152 -2.55 7.48 2.69
CA VAL A 152 -1.09 7.68 2.77
C VAL A 152 -0.70 8.47 4.02
N ARG A 153 -1.46 9.49 4.40
CA ARG A 153 -1.15 10.38 5.52
C ARG A 153 -1.46 9.71 6.87
N ASP A 154 -2.70 9.26 7.02
CA ASP A 154 -3.28 8.87 8.31
C ASP A 154 -3.39 7.35 8.45
N ARG A 155 -2.93 6.59 7.43
CA ARG A 155 -3.08 5.12 7.35
C ARG A 155 -4.54 4.67 7.46
N SER A 156 -5.48 5.56 7.14
CA SER A 156 -6.90 5.24 7.09
C SER A 156 -7.15 4.23 5.96
N PRO A 157 -7.92 3.14 6.20
CA PRO A 157 -8.22 2.18 5.16
C PRO A 157 -8.99 2.80 4.01
N LEU A 158 -8.64 2.41 2.78
CA LEU A 158 -9.49 2.70 1.63
C LEU A 158 -10.85 2.02 1.84
N LYS A 159 -11.95 2.66 1.41
CA LYS A 159 -13.30 2.11 1.61
C LYS A 159 -13.43 0.69 1.04
N GLU A 160 -12.73 0.44 -0.08
CA GLU A 160 -12.69 -0.83 -0.81
C GLU A 160 -12.03 -1.95 0.02
N ILE A 161 -11.16 -1.61 0.96
CA ILE A 161 -10.48 -2.56 1.86
C ILE A 161 -11.15 -2.59 3.24
N ALA A 162 -11.59 -1.43 3.75
CA ALA A 162 -12.31 -1.30 5.01
C ALA A 162 -13.55 -2.21 5.06
N GLY A 163 -14.29 -2.28 3.95
CA GLY A 163 -15.50 -3.09 3.83
C GLY A 163 -15.29 -4.59 4.04
N ARG A 164 -14.05 -5.08 4.02
CA ARG A 164 -13.66 -6.49 4.13
C ARG A 164 -13.24 -6.91 5.54
N MET A 165 -13.18 -5.96 6.47
CA MET A 165 -12.83 -6.20 7.87
C MET A 165 -14.02 -5.87 8.78
N ASP A 166 -14.12 -6.55 9.90
CA ASP A 166 -14.98 -6.14 11.00
C ASP A 166 -14.41 -4.85 11.63
N PRO A 167 -15.20 -3.77 11.75
CA PRO A 167 -14.71 -2.49 12.25
C PRO A 167 -14.37 -2.52 13.74
N THR A 168 -14.85 -3.49 14.50
CA THR A 168 -14.64 -3.63 15.94
C THR A 168 -13.46 -4.53 16.26
N THR A 169 -13.37 -5.67 15.57
CA THR A 169 -12.36 -6.71 15.87
C THR A 169 -11.16 -6.67 14.93
N GLY A 170 -11.30 -6.08 13.74
CA GLY A 170 -10.32 -6.15 12.66
C GLY A 170 -10.19 -7.54 12.04
N GLU A 171 -11.12 -8.45 12.31
CA GLU A 171 -11.14 -9.77 11.66
C GLU A 171 -11.61 -9.65 10.21
N LEU A 172 -11.11 -10.53 9.34
CA LEU A 172 -11.59 -10.57 7.96
C LEU A 172 -13.01 -11.10 7.94
N LYS A 173 -13.86 -10.53 7.08
CA LYS A 173 -15.19 -11.09 6.84
C LYS A 173 -15.02 -12.44 6.12
N LEU A 174 -15.81 -13.44 6.53
CA LEU A 174 -15.69 -14.86 6.12
C LEU A 174 -15.66 -15.10 4.59
N ASN A 175 -16.21 -14.19 3.78
CA ASN A 175 -16.22 -14.31 2.31
C ASN A 175 -14.99 -13.69 1.63
N ASP A 176 -14.08 -13.07 2.38
CA ASP A 176 -12.91 -12.34 1.89
C ASP A 176 -11.58 -12.95 2.38
N ASP A 177 -11.59 -14.15 2.96
CA ASP A 177 -10.35 -14.87 3.24
C ASP A 177 -9.86 -15.55 1.95
N PRO A 178 -8.73 -15.10 1.34
CA PRO A 178 -8.17 -15.76 0.15
C PRO A 178 -7.68 -17.20 0.43
N PHE A 179 -7.70 -17.63 1.69
CA PHE A 179 -7.35 -18.98 2.14
C PHE A 179 -8.53 -19.71 2.82
N GLY A 180 -9.69 -19.07 2.95
CA GLY A 180 -10.84 -19.55 3.76
C GLY A 180 -11.86 -20.39 2.99
N GLY A 181 -11.41 -21.15 2.01
CA GLY A 181 -12.20 -22.29 1.54
C GLY A 181 -12.11 -23.38 2.59
N ASP A 182 -13.21 -23.70 3.26
CA ASP A 182 -13.32 -24.91 4.08
C ASP A 182 -12.92 -26.12 3.23
N PRO A 183 -11.81 -26.83 3.53
CA PRO A 183 -11.42 -28.00 2.75
C PRO A 183 -12.33 -29.21 2.98
N PHE A 184 -13.36 -29.07 3.83
CA PHE A 184 -14.28 -30.14 4.21
C PHE A 184 -15.76 -29.88 3.87
N ASN A 185 -16.06 -28.88 3.02
CA ASN A 185 -17.37 -28.73 2.37
C ASN A 185 -17.29 -28.91 0.86
#